data_AF-A0A2I0LGA2-F1
#
_entry.id   AF-A0A2I0LGA2-F1
#
_cell.length_a   1.000
_cell.length_b   1.000
_cell.length_c   1.000
_cell.angle_alpha   90.00
_cell.angle_beta   90.00
_cell.angle_gamma   90.00
#
_symmetry.space_group_name_H-M   'P 1'
#
loop_
_entity.id
_entity.type
_entity.pdbx_description
1 polymer ?
#
loop_
_entity_poly.entity_id
_entity_poly.type
_entity_poly.pdbx_seq_one_letter_code
_entity_poly.pdbx_strand_id
1 'polypeptide(L)'
;SLLPTEQIFAIQLLSFLCIQYALPKSLSVARLAINVMGTLLTVLTQSKRYAFFMPTLPCLVSFCQAFPPLYEDIMSLLIQIGQVCASDVATQTRDFDPIITRLQQLKEKPHELSGLCTDSLNKSYSRDVTCLDPDVRLCQCVENTIIEIINMSVSGV
;
A
#
# COMPACT_ATOMS: atom_id res chain seq x y z
N SER A 1 -19.75 -16.02 -4.02
CA SER A 1 -19.13 -15.10 -5.01
C SER A 1 -17.62 -15.32 -5.05
N LEU A 2 -17.15 -16.14 -5.99
CA LEU A 2 -15.77 -16.65 -6.13
C LEU A 2 -14.85 -15.76 -7.03
N LEU A 3 -15.35 -14.62 -7.49
CA LEU A 3 -14.69 -13.74 -8.46
C LEU A 3 -13.29 -13.19 -8.08
N PRO A 4 -12.96 -12.90 -6.80
CA PRO A 4 -11.68 -12.27 -6.48
C PRO A 4 -10.47 -13.14 -6.83
N THR A 5 -10.57 -14.46 -6.67
CA THR A 5 -9.42 -15.37 -6.79
C THR A 5 -8.91 -15.52 -8.21
N GLU A 6 -9.80 -15.53 -9.21
CA GLU A 6 -9.39 -15.63 -10.62
C GLU A 6 -8.70 -14.35 -11.09
N GLN A 7 -9.21 -13.19 -10.66
CA GLN A 7 -8.61 -11.90 -11.00
C GLN A 7 -7.26 -11.71 -10.31
N ILE A 8 -7.13 -12.10 -9.03
CA ILE A 8 -5.84 -12.07 -8.31
C ILE A 8 -4.82 -12.94 -9.04
N PHE A 9 -5.19 -14.18 -9.40
CA PHE A 9 -4.30 -15.07 -10.13
C PHE A 9 -3.87 -14.49 -11.48
N ALA A 10 -4.82 -13.92 -12.24
CA ALA A 10 -4.53 -13.30 -13.53
C ALA A 10 -3.55 -12.12 -13.40
N ILE A 11 -3.71 -11.26 -12.38
CA ILE A 11 -2.80 -10.13 -12.12
C ILE A 11 -1.40 -10.61 -11.73
N GLN A 12 -1.31 -11.64 -10.87
CA GLN A 12 -0.04 -12.22 -10.46
C GLN A 12 0.71 -12.87 -11.64
N LEU A 13 -0.01 -13.63 -12.46
CA LEU A 13 0.54 -14.22 -13.68
C LEU A 13 1.02 -13.14 -14.65
N LEU A 14 0.21 -12.09 -14.85
CA LEU A 14 0.58 -10.97 -15.70
C LEU A 14 1.84 -10.27 -15.18
N SER A 15 1.93 -10.00 -13.88
CA SER A 15 3.12 -9.44 -13.22
C SER A 15 4.38 -10.24 -13.52
N PHE A 16 4.32 -11.56 -13.33
CA PHE A 16 5.42 -12.46 -13.65
C PHE A 16 5.81 -12.39 -15.14
N LEU A 17 4.83 -12.41 -16.04
CA LEU A 17 5.09 -12.33 -17.48
C LEU A 17 5.70 -10.98 -17.89
N CYS A 18 5.27 -9.87 -17.29
CA CYS A 18 5.79 -8.54 -17.59
C CYS A 18 7.27 -8.41 -17.23
N ILE A 19 7.70 -8.97 -16.10
CA ILE A 19 9.11 -9.00 -15.69
C ILE A 19 9.93 -9.91 -16.62
N GLN A 20 9.40 -11.08 -16.98
CA GLN A 20 10.14 -12.08 -17.75
C GLN A 20 10.23 -11.76 -19.25
N TYR A 21 9.20 -11.13 -19.83
CA TYR A 21 9.04 -10.93 -21.27
C TYR A 21 8.48 -9.54 -21.55
N ALA A 22 9.18 -8.47 -21.16
CA ALA A 22 8.74 -7.08 -21.33
C ALA A 22 8.47 -6.70 -22.81
N LEU A 23 7.29 -7.08 -23.32
CA LEU A 23 6.84 -6.87 -24.69
C LEU A 23 5.90 -5.65 -24.75
N PRO A 24 5.88 -4.90 -25.87
CA PRO A 24 4.93 -3.79 -26.04
C PRO A 24 3.46 -4.19 -25.89
N LYS A 25 3.11 -5.43 -26.25
CA LYS A 25 1.74 -5.96 -26.07
C LYS A 25 1.37 -6.15 -24.59
N SER A 26 2.30 -6.59 -23.75
CA SER A 26 2.08 -6.76 -22.31
C SER A 26 1.86 -5.42 -21.60
N LEU A 27 2.44 -4.31 -22.10
CA LEU A 27 2.18 -2.97 -21.57
C LEU A 27 0.68 -2.61 -21.65
N SER A 28 0.05 -2.83 -22.81
CA SER A 28 -1.38 -2.56 -22.99
C SER A 28 -2.25 -3.40 -22.06
N VAL A 29 -1.87 -4.67 -21.85
CA VAL A 29 -2.60 -5.58 -20.95
C VAL A 29 -2.40 -5.18 -19.49
N ALA A 30 -1.20 -4.79 -19.08
CA ALA A 30 -0.90 -4.26 -17.74
C ALA A 30 -1.72 -3.00 -17.44
N ARG A 31 -1.77 -2.06 -18.40
CA ARG A 31 -2.60 -0.85 -18.30
C ARG A 31 -4.10 -1.18 -18.15
N LEU A 32 -4.59 -2.16 -18.92
CA LEU A 32 -5.97 -2.64 -18.77
C LEU A 32 -6.21 -3.23 -17.38
N ALA A 33 -5.28 -4.06 -16.88
CA ALA A 33 -5.38 -4.64 -15.55
C ALA A 33 -5.44 -3.56 -14.44
N ILE A 34 -4.61 -2.51 -14.54
CA ILE A 34 -4.63 -1.36 -13.61
C ILE A 34 -6.01 -0.68 -13.63
N ASN A 35 -6.59 -0.43 -14.81
CA ASN A 35 -7.93 0.16 -14.93
C ASN A 35 -9.02 -0.73 -14.33
N VAL A 36 -8.90 -2.05 -14.53
CA VAL A 36 -9.81 -3.03 -13.91
C VAL A 36 -9.67 -3.01 -12.39
N MET A 37 -8.45 -2.97 -11.85
CA MET A 37 -8.20 -2.84 -10.41
C MET A 37 -8.84 -1.56 -9.84
N GLY A 38 -8.70 -0.43 -10.53
CA GLY A 38 -9.35 0.83 -10.13
C GLY A 38 -10.87 0.74 -10.14
N THR A 39 -11.46 0.07 -11.14
CA THR A 39 -12.91 -0.19 -11.16
C THR A 39 -13.32 -1.08 -9.99
N LEU A 40 -12.57 -2.15 -9.72
CA LEU A 40 -12.80 -3.08 -8.61
C LEU A 40 -12.72 -2.39 -7.24
N LEU A 41 -11.85 -1.39 -7.07
CA LEU A 41 -11.82 -0.57 -5.85
C LEU A 41 -13.18 0.06 -5.54
N THR A 42 -13.92 0.51 -6.56
CA THR A 42 -15.21 1.18 -6.35
C THR A 42 -16.38 0.20 -6.19
N VAL A 43 -16.34 -0.97 -6.83
CA VAL A 43 -17.46 -1.92 -6.83
C VAL A 43 -17.36 -3.00 -5.75
N LEU A 44 -16.17 -3.23 -5.18
CA LEU A 44 -15.96 -4.21 -4.12
C LEU A 44 -16.30 -3.64 -2.73
N THR A 45 -16.89 -4.49 -1.90
CA THR A 45 -17.10 -4.21 -0.47
C THR A 45 -15.76 -4.15 0.27
N GLN A 46 -15.67 -3.37 1.36
CA GLN A 46 -14.48 -3.22 2.20
C GLN A 46 -13.77 -4.55 2.52
N SER A 47 -14.53 -5.55 2.97
CA SER A 47 -14.02 -6.90 3.28
C SER A 47 -13.35 -7.62 2.08
N LYS A 48 -13.85 -7.39 0.86
CA LYS A 48 -13.29 -7.97 -0.37
C LYS A 48 -12.13 -7.15 -0.92
N ARG A 49 -12.12 -5.84 -0.66
CA ARG A 49 -11.02 -4.94 -1.05
C ARG A 49 -9.72 -5.37 -0.38
N TYR A 50 -9.74 -5.60 0.93
CA TYR A 50 -8.56 -6.11 1.64
C TYR A 50 -8.01 -7.40 1.02
N ALA A 51 -8.87 -8.40 0.82
CA ALA A 51 -8.48 -9.70 0.27
C ALA A 51 -7.97 -9.62 -1.18
N PHE A 52 -8.43 -8.64 -1.96
CA PHE A 52 -8.02 -8.43 -3.34
C PHE A 52 -6.73 -7.61 -3.47
N PHE A 53 -6.62 -6.50 -2.74
CA PHE A 53 -5.51 -5.56 -2.88
C PHE A 53 -4.24 -6.02 -2.17
N MET A 54 -4.33 -6.68 -1.00
CA MET A 54 -3.12 -7.16 -0.30
C MET A 54 -2.20 -8.03 -1.17
N PRO A 55 -2.69 -9.05 -1.90
CA PRO A 55 -1.82 -9.87 -2.76
C PRO A 55 -1.49 -9.22 -4.11
N THR A 56 -2.18 -8.15 -4.52
CA THR A 56 -2.00 -7.52 -5.85
C THR A 56 -1.15 -6.25 -5.80
N LEU A 57 -1.02 -5.58 -4.64
CA LEU A 57 -0.17 -4.41 -4.47
C LEU A 57 1.32 -4.66 -4.86
N PRO A 58 1.95 -5.78 -4.45
CA PRO A 58 3.32 -6.08 -4.90
C PRO A 58 3.44 -6.26 -6.42
N CYS A 59 2.37 -6.67 -7.10
CA CYS A 59 2.37 -6.80 -8.56
C CYS A 59 2.50 -5.44 -9.26
N LEU A 60 2.03 -4.35 -8.62
CA LEU A 60 2.16 -3.00 -9.14
C LEU A 60 3.63 -2.54 -9.16
N VAL A 61 4.42 -2.95 -8.16
CA VAL A 61 5.87 -2.71 -8.14
C VAL A 61 6.53 -3.36 -9.36
N SER A 62 6.21 -4.63 -9.62
CA SER A 62 6.73 -5.36 -10.78
C SER A 62 6.29 -4.74 -12.11
N PHE A 63 5.06 -4.21 -12.21
CA PHE A 63 4.63 -3.47 -13.40
C PHE A 63 5.43 -2.19 -13.61
N CYS A 64 5.66 -1.40 -12.56
CA CYS A 64 6.53 -0.21 -12.63
C CYS A 64 7.96 -0.58 -13.07
N GLN A 65 8.50 -1.68 -12.55
CA GLN A 65 9.83 -2.18 -12.92
C GLN A 65 9.89 -2.59 -14.40
N ALA A 66 8.91 -3.35 -14.89
CA ALA A 66 8.88 -3.79 -16.28
C ALA A 66 8.56 -2.63 -17.26
N PHE A 67 7.72 -1.69 -16.83
CA PHE A 67 7.14 -0.66 -17.67
C PHE A 67 7.12 0.71 -16.97
N PRO A 68 8.22 1.48 -17.08
CA PRO A 68 8.27 2.85 -16.59
C PRO A 68 7.11 3.76 -17.06
N PRO A 69 6.56 3.62 -18.28
CA PRO A 69 5.41 4.43 -18.70
C PRO A 69 4.12 4.24 -17.88
N LEU A 70 4.07 3.29 -16.94
CA LEU A 70 2.91 3.04 -16.08
C LEU A 70 2.97 3.73 -14.70
N TYR A 71 4.08 4.39 -14.35
CA TYR A 71 4.25 4.99 -13.00
C TYR A 71 3.09 5.91 -12.61
N GLU A 72 2.66 6.79 -13.52
CA GLU A 72 1.58 7.75 -13.25
C GLU A 72 0.24 7.06 -12.97
N ASP A 73 -0.12 6.06 -13.77
CA ASP A 73 -1.37 5.32 -13.61
C ASP A 73 -1.38 4.50 -12.31
N ILE A 74 -0.23 3.87 -12.00
CA ILE A 74 -0.06 3.07 -10.79
C ILE A 74 -0.06 3.96 -9.54
N MET A 75 0.62 5.10 -9.59
CA MET A 75 0.62 6.06 -8.47
C MET A 75 -0.78 6.60 -8.22
N SER A 76 -1.51 6.97 -9.27
CA SER A 76 -2.91 7.41 -9.17
C SER A 76 -3.79 6.33 -8.53
N LEU A 77 -3.64 5.06 -8.94
CA LEU A 77 -4.35 3.95 -8.32
C LEU A 77 -3.99 3.77 -6.83
N LEU A 78 -2.70 3.80 -6.49
CA LEU A 78 -2.23 3.68 -5.10
C LEU A 78 -2.79 4.80 -4.21
N ILE A 79 -2.81 6.03 -4.71
CA ILE A 79 -3.40 7.19 -4.02
C ILE A 79 -4.91 6.96 -3.80
N GLN A 80 -5.63 6.51 -4.83
CA GLN A 80 -7.06 6.22 -4.71
C GLN A 80 -7.34 5.13 -3.66
N ILE A 81 -6.56 4.03 -3.67
CA ILE A 81 -6.69 2.97 -2.66
C ILE A 81 -6.43 3.55 -1.27
N GLY A 82 -5.34 4.30 -1.09
CA GLY A 82 -5.00 4.93 0.19
C GLY A 82 -6.08 5.88 0.71
N GLN A 83 -6.68 6.69 -0.17
CA GLN A 83 -7.78 7.60 0.19
C GLN A 83 -9.03 6.83 0.64
N VAL A 84 -9.41 5.78 -0.07
CA VAL A 84 -10.56 4.94 0.29
C VAL A 84 -10.32 4.28 1.64
N CYS A 85 -9.13 3.70 1.87
CA CYS A 85 -8.81 3.03 3.13
C CYS A 85 -8.72 4.02 4.30
N ALA A 86 -8.12 5.19 4.12
CA ALA A 86 -8.06 6.23 5.15
C ALA A 86 -9.46 6.74 5.53
N SER A 87 -10.36 6.85 4.53
CA SER A 87 -11.76 7.22 4.76
C SER A 87 -12.49 6.14 5.56
N ASP A 88 -12.31 4.86 5.21
CA ASP A 88 -12.94 3.74 5.92
C ASP A 88 -12.46 3.68 7.39
N VAL A 89 -11.14 3.81 7.63
CA VAL A 89 -10.57 3.90 9.00
C VAL A 89 -11.21 5.03 9.79
N ALA A 90 -11.30 6.24 9.22
CA ALA A 90 -11.89 7.39 9.89
C ALA A 90 -13.39 7.21 10.21
N THR A 91 -14.12 6.44 9.41
CA THR A 91 -15.54 6.14 9.66
C THR A 91 -15.75 5.06 10.73
N GLN A 92 -14.80 4.14 10.86
CA GLN A 92 -14.86 3.02 11.79
C GLN A 92 -14.35 3.41 13.20
N THR A 93 -13.45 4.40 13.28
CA THR A 93 -12.96 4.98 14.54
C THR A 93 -13.95 6.01 15.10
N ARG A 94 -15.02 5.54 15.76
CA ARG A 94 -15.77 6.39 16.70
C ARG A 94 -15.30 6.29 18.15
N ASP A 95 -14.33 5.40 18.46
CA ASP A 95 -13.84 5.22 19.83
C ASP A 95 -12.31 5.29 20.03
N PHE A 96 -11.47 5.31 19.00
CA PHE A 96 -10.02 5.53 19.13
C PHE A 96 -9.46 6.17 17.86
N ASP A 97 -9.01 7.43 17.91
CA ASP A 97 -8.49 8.16 16.75
C ASP A 97 -6.97 7.99 16.57
N PRO A 98 -6.49 7.09 15.68
CA PRO A 98 -5.07 6.99 15.34
C PRO A 98 -4.53 8.26 14.66
N ILE A 99 -5.42 9.06 14.05
CA ILE A 99 -5.11 10.36 13.46
C ILE A 99 -4.76 11.37 14.55
N ILE A 100 -5.53 11.41 15.66
CA ILE A 100 -5.21 12.25 16.83
C ILE A 100 -3.88 11.81 17.43
N THR A 101 -3.60 10.50 17.53
CA THR A 101 -2.32 10.02 18.06
C THR A 101 -1.14 10.43 17.19
N ARG A 102 -1.25 10.36 15.86
CA ARG A 102 -0.18 10.82 14.95
C ARG A 102 0.00 12.34 14.97
N LEU A 103 -1.09 13.11 15.10
CA LEU A 103 -1.01 14.57 15.24
C LEU A 103 -0.45 15.01 16.60
N GLN A 104 -0.74 14.28 17.69
CA GLN A 104 -0.14 14.49 19.00
C GLN A 104 1.38 14.25 18.96
N GLN A 105 1.82 13.18 18.28
CA GLN A 105 3.25 12.89 18.08
C GLN A 105 3.97 14.01 17.30
N LEU A 106 3.28 14.70 16.38
CA LEU A 106 3.85 15.82 15.64
C LEU A 106 3.81 17.15 16.41
N LYS A 107 2.93 17.28 17.41
CA LYS A 107 2.80 18.49 18.25
C LYS A 107 3.87 18.57 19.35
N GLU A 108 4.50 17.45 19.71
CA GLU A 108 5.45 17.35 20.84
C GLU A 108 6.92 17.65 20.48
N LYS A 109 7.19 18.72 19.73
CA LYS A 109 8.55 19.29 19.69
C LYS A 109 8.54 20.81 19.61
N PRO A 110 8.95 21.48 20.70
CA PRO A 110 10.21 22.24 20.63
C PRO A 110 11.10 22.11 21.90
N HIS A 111 12.41 21.87 21.68
CA HIS A 111 13.64 22.34 22.40
C HIS A 111 13.60 22.71 23.91
N GLU A 112 14.52 22.41 24.84
CA GLU A 112 15.91 21.90 24.92
C GLU A 112 16.27 21.48 26.38
N LEU A 113 17.27 20.58 26.50
CA LEU A 113 18.25 20.35 27.60
C LEU A 113 17.81 20.20 29.08
N SER A 114 17.95 18.97 29.60
CA SER A 114 18.70 18.70 30.85
C SER A 114 18.97 17.21 31.08
N GLY A 115 20.23 16.86 31.35
CA GLY A 115 20.57 15.84 32.35
C GLY A 115 20.85 14.41 31.90
N LEU A 116 22.05 14.20 31.35
CA LEU A 116 22.93 13.01 31.40
C LEU A 116 22.48 11.79 32.27
N CYS A 117 22.36 10.60 31.64
CA CYS A 117 23.21 9.43 31.91
C CYS A 117 22.86 8.25 30.98
N THR A 118 23.92 7.57 30.54
CA THR A 118 24.03 6.53 29.52
C THR A 118 23.52 5.15 29.94
N ASP A 119 23.22 4.35 28.90
CA ASP A 119 23.11 2.90 28.87
C ASP A 119 21.90 2.24 29.55
N SER A 120 20.85 2.03 28.76
CA SER A 120 20.48 0.67 28.34
C SER A 120 19.29 0.69 27.38
N LEU A 121 19.47 -0.08 26.31
CA LEU A 121 18.54 -0.49 25.26
C LEU A 121 17.13 -0.84 25.78
N ASN A 122 16.25 0.15 25.98
CA ASN A 122 14.89 -0.06 26.47
C ASN A 122 13.89 -0.32 25.34
N LYS A 123 13.88 -1.58 24.90
CA LYS A 123 12.71 -2.46 24.88
C LYS A 123 11.33 -1.77 25.03
N SER A 124 10.84 -1.14 23.96
CA SER A 124 9.41 -0.85 23.73
C SER A 124 9.06 -0.97 22.25
N TYR A 125 9.50 -2.06 21.62
CA TYR A 125 9.07 -2.48 20.28
C TYR A 125 8.38 -3.84 20.41
N SER A 126 7.30 -3.90 21.21
CA SER A 126 6.51 -5.12 21.43
C SER A 126 5.18 -4.84 22.16
N ARG A 127 4.18 -4.38 21.41
CA ARG A 127 2.70 -4.39 21.63
C ARG A 127 2.17 -3.31 20.68
N ASP A 128 1.44 -3.53 19.59
CA ASP A 128 0.34 -4.46 19.34
C ASP A 128 0.24 -4.74 17.82
N VAL A 129 1.07 -5.64 17.28
CA VAL A 129 1.09 -5.92 15.82
C VAL A 129 0.04 -6.97 15.40
N THR A 130 -0.74 -7.50 16.33
CA THR A 130 -1.60 -8.68 16.06
C THR A 130 -3.10 -8.38 15.93
N CYS A 131 -3.53 -7.12 16.10
CA CYS A 131 -4.96 -6.73 15.99
C CYS A 131 -5.12 -5.39 15.25
N LEU A 132 -4.39 -5.22 14.14
CA LEU A 132 -4.58 -4.04 13.29
C LEU A 132 -5.77 -4.29 12.36
N ASP A 133 -6.72 -3.36 12.39
CA ASP A 133 -7.86 -3.28 11.48
C ASP A 133 -7.42 -3.51 10.01
N PRO A 134 -8.19 -4.27 9.20
CA PRO A 134 -7.81 -4.62 7.83
C PRO A 134 -7.52 -3.40 6.96
N ASP A 135 -8.19 -2.27 7.17
CA ASP A 135 -7.93 -1.06 6.38
C ASP A 135 -6.64 -0.37 6.81
N VAL A 136 -6.31 -0.40 8.11
CA VAL A 136 -5.00 0.09 8.59
C VAL A 136 -3.87 -0.75 7.99
N ARG A 137 -4.04 -2.07 7.92
CA ARG A 137 -3.08 -2.98 7.26
C ARG A 137 -2.95 -2.68 5.77
N LEU A 138 -4.06 -2.39 5.09
CA LEU A 138 -4.05 -2.03 3.68
C LEU A 138 -3.37 -0.67 3.44
N CYS A 139 -3.64 0.34 4.29
CA CYS A 139 -2.93 1.62 4.27
C CYS A 139 -1.40 1.43 4.40
N GLN A 140 -0.96 0.64 5.38
CA GLN A 140 0.47 0.33 5.55
C GLN A 140 1.04 -0.39 4.32
N CYS A 141 0.29 -1.30 3.71
CA CYS A 141 0.74 -1.98 2.50
C CYS A 141 0.89 -1.02 1.32
N VAL A 142 -0.04 -0.08 1.14
CA VAL A 142 0.04 0.97 0.11
C VAL A 142 1.28 1.85 0.34
N GLU A 143 1.49 2.32 1.58
CA GLU A 143 2.68 3.10 1.95
C GLU A 143 3.98 2.34 1.62
N ASN A 144 4.08 1.07 2.02
CA ASN A 144 5.25 0.23 1.73
C ASN A 144 5.47 0.05 0.22
N THR A 145 4.39 -0.14 -0.54
CA THR A 145 4.45 -0.31 -2.01
C THR A 145 4.99 0.96 -2.66
N ILE A 146 4.52 2.13 -2.23
CA ILE A 146 5.01 3.43 -2.73
C ILE A 146 6.50 3.59 -2.41
N ILE A 147 6.91 3.29 -1.18
CA ILE A 147 8.33 3.35 -0.77
C ILE A 147 9.18 2.42 -1.64
N GLU A 148 8.72 1.21 -1.93
CA GLU A 148 9.42 0.26 -2.78
C GLU A 148 9.58 0.79 -4.22
N ILE A 149 8.51 1.31 -4.81
CA ILE A 149 8.52 1.96 -6.13
C ILE A 149 9.52 3.13 -6.17
N ILE A 150 9.55 3.98 -5.14
CA ILE A 150 10.51 5.09 -5.04
C ILE A 150 11.94 4.56 -4.93
N ASN A 151 12.19 3.61 -4.04
CA ASN A 151 13.52 3.03 -3.83
C ASN A 151 14.06 2.41 -5.13
N MET A 152 13.21 1.71 -5.89
CA MET A 152 13.60 1.15 -7.19
C MET A 152 13.93 2.24 -8.21
N SER A 153 13.14 3.32 -8.25
CA SER A 153 13.35 4.44 -9.17
C SER A 153 14.64 5.21 -8.87
N VAL A 154 15.00 5.35 -7.59
CA VAL A 154 16.20 6.07 -7.15
C VAL A 154 17.46 5.20 -7.25
N SER A 155 17.35 3.88 -7.02
CA SER A 155 18.52 2.99 -6.99
C SER A 155 19.05 2.58 -8.35
N GLY A 156 18.39 2.97 -9.45
CA GLY A 156 18.88 2.81 -10.82
C GLY A 156 19.46 1.42 -11.11
N VAL A 157 18.59 0.40 -11.17
CA VAL A 157 18.94 -0.91 -11.74
C VAL A 157 18.71 -0.90 -13.24
#